data_AF-A0A060HIA2-F1
#
_entry.id   AF-A0A060HIA2-F1
#
_cell.length_a   1.000
_cell.length_b   1.000
_cell.length_c   1.000
_cell.angle_alpha   90.00
_cell.angle_beta   90.00
_cell.angle_gamma   90.00
#
_symmetry.space_group_name_H-M   'P 1'
#
loop_
_entity.id
_entity.type
_entity.pdbx_description
1 polymer ?
#
loop_
_entity_poly.entity_id
_entity_poly.type
_entity_poly.pdbx_seq_one_letter_code
_entity_poly.pdbx_strand_id
1 'polypeptide(L)'
;MRLVYLYSIRAICCMAEAKDRIEFKMLDHESIGDDTVSFKLEDGTIVKVKVSLERVGIATNYRNPDGTPHYAVNSAVKVYIIPADKRFTMPKSQVSGAAASQERPSPSHIA
;
A
#
# COMPACT_ATOMS: atom_id res chain seq x y z
N MET A 1 52.87 26.86 -25.17
CA MET A 1 52.11 25.69 -25.68
C MET A 1 51.40 25.07 -24.48
N ARG A 2 50.08 25.27 -24.35
CA ARG A 2 49.30 24.97 -23.14
C ARG A 2 48.34 23.83 -23.49
N LEU A 3 48.66 22.61 -23.11
CA LEU A 3 47.78 21.45 -23.30
C LEU A 3 46.91 21.32 -22.04
N VAL A 4 45.75 21.98 -22.04
CA VAL A 4 44.74 21.80 -21.00
C VAL A 4 43.87 20.61 -21.42
N TYR A 5 44.14 19.44 -20.86
CA TYR A 5 43.21 18.32 -20.93
C TYR A 5 42.01 18.62 -20.05
N LEU A 6 41.02 19.33 -20.60
CA LEU A 6 39.70 19.44 -20.01
C LEU A 6 38.93 18.14 -20.31
N TYR A 7 39.38 17.02 -19.75
CA TYR A 7 38.51 15.86 -19.63
C TYR A 7 37.39 16.26 -18.68
N SER A 8 36.22 16.51 -19.28
CA SER A 8 34.92 16.73 -18.66
C SER A 8 34.83 16.28 -17.19
N ILE A 9 34.92 17.25 -16.27
CA ILE A 9 34.73 17.04 -14.83
C ILE A 9 33.35 16.40 -14.55
N ARG A 10 32.37 16.60 -15.44
CA ARG A 10 31.05 15.95 -15.37
C ARG A 10 31.09 14.43 -15.56
N ALA A 11 32.02 13.89 -16.35
CA ALA A 11 32.12 12.45 -16.57
C ALA A 11 32.82 11.72 -15.41
N ILE A 12 33.81 12.37 -14.79
CA ILE A 12 34.57 11.78 -13.66
C ILE A 12 33.71 11.69 -12.39
N CYS A 13 32.85 12.68 -12.12
CA CYS A 13 31.93 12.64 -10.97
C CYS A 13 30.87 11.51 -11.10
N CYS A 14 30.39 11.26 -12.32
CA CYS A 14 29.41 10.19 -12.58
C CYS A 14 29.99 8.78 -12.34
N MET A 15 31.31 8.62 -12.56
CA MET A 15 32.02 7.35 -12.35
C MET A 15 32.44 7.13 -10.88
N ALA A 16 32.63 8.21 -10.11
CA ALA A 16 32.98 8.13 -8.69
C ALA A 16 31.77 7.68 -7.85
N GLU A 17 30.57 8.19 -8.13
CA GLU A 17 29.35 7.81 -7.39
C GLU A 17 28.90 6.37 -7.63
N ALA A 18 29.28 5.75 -8.74
CA ALA A 18 28.90 4.37 -9.03
C ALA A 18 29.57 3.36 -8.09
N LYS A 19 30.75 3.68 -7.52
CA LYS A 19 31.48 2.77 -6.63
C LYS A 19 30.95 2.74 -5.19
N ASP A 20 30.20 3.75 -4.78
CA ASP A 20 29.69 3.88 -3.40
C ASP A 20 28.21 3.47 -3.26
N ARG A 21 27.63 2.87 -4.30
CA ARG A 21 26.22 2.44 -4.29
C ARG A 21 26.10 0.94 -4.11
N ILE A 22 25.21 0.54 -3.21
CA ILE A 22 24.81 -0.86 -3.06
C ILE A 22 23.74 -1.16 -4.10
N GLU A 23 23.98 -2.18 -4.91
CA GLU A 23 23.06 -2.66 -5.92
C GLU A 23 22.23 -3.81 -5.37
N PHE A 24 20.92 -3.76 -5.61
CA PHE A 24 19.99 -4.78 -5.15
C PHE A 24 19.33 -5.49 -6.32
N LYS A 25 19.36 -6.82 -6.30
CA LYS A 25 18.52 -7.65 -7.14
C LYS A 25 17.17 -7.84 -6.45
N MET A 26 16.09 -7.44 -7.13
CA MET A 26 14.72 -7.68 -6.66
C MET A 26 14.45 -9.18 -6.54
N LEU A 27 13.79 -9.56 -5.44
CA LEU A 27 13.33 -10.91 -5.18
C LEU A 27 11.80 -10.95 -5.23
N ASP A 28 11.30 -11.95 -5.96
CA ASP A 28 9.90 -12.35 -5.84
C ASP A 28 9.68 -13.00 -4.48
N HIS A 29 8.50 -12.82 -3.93
CA HIS A 29 8.12 -13.39 -2.64
C HIS A 29 6.67 -13.82 -2.66
N GLU A 30 6.36 -14.79 -1.81
CA GLU A 30 5.02 -15.25 -1.52
C GLU A 30 4.79 -15.26 -0.01
N SER A 31 3.55 -15.10 0.40
CA SER A 31 3.18 -15.22 1.81
C SER A 31 3.10 -16.70 2.21
N ILE A 32 3.84 -17.09 3.25
CA ILE A 32 3.74 -18.42 3.85
C ILE A 32 2.77 -18.33 5.03
N GLY A 33 1.61 -18.98 4.91
CA GLY A 33 0.54 -18.93 5.92
C GLY A 33 -0.31 -17.66 5.84
N ASP A 34 -0.96 -17.32 6.95
CA ASP A 34 -1.82 -16.13 7.05
C ASP A 34 -1.00 -14.87 7.34
N ASP A 35 -1.19 -13.85 6.50
CA ASP A 35 -0.53 -12.55 6.63
C ASP A 35 -1.29 -11.57 7.52
N THR A 36 -2.38 -12.03 8.14
CA THR A 36 -3.32 -11.21 8.91
C THR A 36 -3.55 -11.81 10.30
N VAL A 37 -3.23 -11.05 11.34
CA VAL A 37 -3.50 -11.41 12.73
C VAL A 37 -4.75 -10.66 13.21
N SER A 38 -5.66 -11.35 13.91
CA SER A 38 -6.88 -10.75 14.47
C SER A 38 -6.84 -10.76 15.99
N PHE A 39 -7.08 -9.61 16.61
CA PHE A 39 -7.15 -9.40 18.05
C PHE A 39 -8.57 -9.02 18.44
N LYS A 40 -9.12 -9.71 19.45
CA LYS A 40 -10.39 -9.33 20.08
C LYS A 40 -10.08 -8.57 21.37
N LEU A 41 -10.51 -7.32 21.45
CA LEU A 41 -10.34 -6.46 22.62
C LEU A 41 -11.42 -6.74 23.67
N GLU A 42 -11.21 -6.26 24.90
CA GLU A 42 -12.12 -6.47 26.04
C GLU A 42 -13.54 -5.93 25.78
N ASP A 43 -13.65 -4.82 25.04
CA ASP A 43 -14.91 -4.20 24.64
C ASP A 43 -15.63 -4.93 23.50
N GLY A 44 -15.04 -6.01 22.98
CA GLY A 44 -15.54 -6.81 21.86
C GLY A 44 -15.12 -6.30 20.47
N THR A 45 -14.37 -5.19 20.39
CA THR A 45 -13.83 -4.67 19.13
C THR A 45 -12.81 -5.67 18.55
N ILE A 46 -12.84 -5.85 17.23
CA ILE A 46 -11.88 -6.70 16.53
C ILE A 46 -10.90 -5.82 15.77
N VAL A 47 -9.62 -5.93 16.09
CA VAL A 47 -8.52 -5.28 15.36
C VAL A 47 -7.84 -6.34 14.51
N LYS A 48 -7.79 -6.14 13.19
CA LYS A 48 -7.02 -7.00 12.27
C LYS A 48 -5.80 -6.25 11.79
N VAL A 49 -4.65 -6.88 11.89
CA VAL A 49 -3.37 -6.34 11.42
C VAL A 49 -2.88 -7.24 10.29
N LYS A 50 -2.83 -6.70 9.08
CA LYS A 50 -2.29 -7.36 7.90
C LYS A 50 -0.92 -6.79 7.58
N VAL A 51 0.07 -7.67 7.44
CA VAL A 51 1.45 -7.30 7.08
C VAL A 51 1.71 -7.78 5.66
N SER A 52 2.18 -6.90 4.78
CA SER A 52 2.54 -7.25 3.40
C SER A 52 3.96 -6.76 3.09
N LEU A 53 4.71 -7.53 2.31
CA LEU A 53 5.98 -7.06 1.75
C LEU A 53 5.69 -6.36 0.41
N GLU A 54 6.26 -5.18 0.22
CA GLU A 54 6.13 -4.44 -1.04
C GLU A 54 7.32 -4.70 -1.95
N ARG A 55 8.53 -4.60 -1.40
CA ARG A 55 9.78 -4.81 -2.14
C ARG A 55 10.78 -5.55 -1.28
N VAL A 56 11.39 -6.56 -1.86
CA VAL A 56 12.52 -7.28 -1.26
C VAL A 56 13.65 -7.30 -2.27
N GLY A 57 14.84 -6.93 -1.83
CA GLY A 57 16.04 -6.98 -2.65
C GLY A 57 17.19 -7.61 -1.87
N ILE A 58 18.06 -8.33 -2.57
CA ILE A 58 19.33 -8.82 -2.03
C ILE A 58 20.49 -8.06 -2.68
N ALA A 59 21.44 -7.61 -1.86
CA ALA A 59 22.60 -6.90 -2.37
C ALA A 59 23.49 -7.83 -3.20
N THR A 60 23.90 -7.39 -4.39
CA THR A 60 24.74 -8.17 -5.32
C THR A 60 26.23 -7.85 -5.17
N ASN A 61 26.55 -6.62 -4.77
CA ASN A 61 27.91 -6.09 -4.65
C ASN A 61 28.32 -5.74 -3.21
N TYR A 62 27.48 -6.07 -2.22
CA TYR A 62 27.73 -5.82 -0.80
C TYR A 62 27.31 -7.03 0.06
N ARG A 63 28.08 -7.30 1.12
CA ARG A 63 27.76 -8.28 2.15
C ARG A 63 27.86 -7.63 3.51
N ASN A 64 27.14 -8.19 4.48
CA ASN A 64 27.31 -7.79 5.86
C ASN A 64 28.75 -8.08 6.34
N PRO A 65 29.24 -7.42 7.41
CA PRO A 65 30.57 -7.65 7.96
C PRO A 65 30.84 -9.11 8.37
N ASP A 66 29.80 -9.87 8.69
CA ASP A 66 29.86 -11.30 9.02
C ASP A 66 29.85 -12.23 7.78
N GLY A 67 29.83 -11.65 6.57
CA GLY A 67 29.80 -12.38 5.30
C GLY A 67 28.40 -12.80 4.83
N THR A 68 27.35 -12.59 5.63
CA THR A 68 25.97 -12.93 5.25
C THR A 68 25.42 -11.99 4.17
N PRO A 69 24.42 -12.43 3.38
CA PRO A 69 23.78 -11.56 2.40
C PRO A 69 23.06 -10.39 3.06
N HIS A 70 23.12 -9.22 2.43
CA HIS A 70 22.40 -8.04 2.89
C HIS A 70 21.05 -7.91 2.16
N TYR A 71 19.96 -7.86 2.91
CA TYR A 71 18.61 -7.73 2.36
C TYR A 71 18.06 -6.32 2.60
N ALA A 72 17.45 -5.73 1.58
CA ALA A 72 16.60 -4.56 1.70
C ALA A 72 15.15 -5.01 1.65
N VAL A 73 14.39 -4.75 2.72
CA VAL A 73 12.99 -5.13 2.84
C VAL A 73 12.15 -3.89 3.08
N ASN A 74 11.11 -3.72 2.26
CA ASN A 74 10.08 -2.74 2.46
C ASN A 74 8.75 -3.46 2.72
N SER A 75 8.06 -3.07 3.78
CA SER A 75 6.80 -3.64 4.21
C SER A 75 5.74 -2.57 4.42
N ALA A 76 4.50 -2.97 4.25
CA ALA A 76 3.32 -2.18 4.57
C ALA A 76 2.47 -2.90 5.61
N VAL A 77 1.91 -2.12 6.53
CA VAL A 77 1.01 -2.60 7.57
C VAL A 77 -0.35 -1.97 7.35
N LYS A 78 -1.38 -2.81 7.23
CA LYS A 78 -2.78 -2.40 7.09
C LYS A 78 -3.53 -2.79 8.36
N VAL A 79 -4.09 -1.81 9.04
CA VAL A 79 -4.87 -2.00 10.27
C VAL A 79 -6.35 -1.81 9.96
N TYR A 80 -7.17 -2.80 10.33
CA TYR A 80 -8.61 -2.75 10.25
C TYR A 80 -9.20 -2.77 11.65
N ILE A 81 -10.07 -1.82 11.95
CA ILE A 81 -10.76 -1.73 13.23
C ILE A 81 -12.25 -2.00 12.98
N ILE A 82 -12.78 -3.06 13.60
CA ILE A 82 -14.18 -3.44 13.53
C ILE A 82 -14.76 -3.25 14.93
N PRO A 83 -15.44 -2.12 15.20
CA PRO A 83 -16.00 -1.86 16.53
C PRO A 83 -17.07 -2.91 16.88
N ALA A 84 -17.18 -3.22 18.17
CA ALA A 84 -18.21 -4.15 18.67
C ALA A 84 -19.62 -3.62 18.40
N ASP A 85 -19.83 -2.32 18.65
CA ASP A 85 -21.08 -1.63 18.39
C ASP A 85 -21.11 -1.18 16.92
N LYS A 86 -21.51 -2.10 16.03
CA LYS A 86 -21.63 -1.87 14.57
C LYS A 86 -22.85 -1.01 14.23
N ARG A 87 -22.97 0.17 14.85
CA ARG A 87 -24.03 1.13 14.54
C ARG A 87 -23.60 2.05 13.41
N PHE A 88 -24.49 2.23 12.44
CA PHE A 88 -24.40 3.30 11.46
C PHE A 88 -25.68 4.12 11.53
N THR A 89 -25.56 5.42 11.38
CA THR A 89 -26.71 6.34 11.34
C THR A 89 -26.92 6.79 9.92
N MET A 90 -28.16 6.73 9.44
CA MET A 90 -28.55 7.25 8.13
C MET A 90 -29.75 8.19 8.32
N PRO A 91 -29.81 9.34 7.61
CA PRO A 91 -30.97 10.22 7.65
C PRO A 91 -32.26 9.46 7.34
N LYS A 92 -33.34 9.73 8.10
CA LYS A 92 -34.65 9.07 7.90
C LYS A 92 -35.18 9.20 6.47
N SER A 93 -34.85 10.31 5.79
CA SER A 93 -35.18 10.56 4.39
C SER A 93 -34.61 9.54 3.42
N GLN A 94 -33.51 8.86 3.77
CA GLN A 94 -32.90 7.81 2.97
C GLN A 94 -33.43 6.40 3.30
N VAL A 95 -34.25 6.27 4.36
CA VAL A 95 -34.82 4.98 4.81
C VAL A 95 -36.25 4.79 4.28
N SER A 96 -37.00 5.88 4.06
CA SER A 96 -38.31 5.79 3.45
C SER A 96 -38.21 5.71 1.92
N GLY A 97 -38.26 4.48 1.39
CA GLY A 97 -38.88 4.26 0.08
C GLY A 97 -40.36 4.59 0.16
N ALA A 98 -40.70 5.88 0.28
CA ALA A 98 -42.03 6.33 -0.04
C ALA A 98 -42.16 6.15 -1.55
N ALA A 99 -42.86 5.08 -1.95
CA ALA A 99 -43.51 5.05 -3.23
C ALA A 99 -44.26 6.39 -3.36
N ALA A 100 -43.70 7.30 -4.14
CA ALA A 100 -44.47 8.39 -4.68
C ALA A 100 -45.52 7.70 -5.55
N SER A 101 -46.70 7.50 -4.98
CA SER A 101 -47.92 7.24 -5.73
C SER A 101 -48.06 8.37 -6.72
N GLN A 102 -47.48 8.22 -7.91
CA GLN A 102 -47.85 9.00 -9.07
C GLN A 102 -49.29 8.61 -9.38
N GLU A 103 -50.22 9.41 -8.86
CA GLU A 103 -51.61 9.40 -9.27
C GLU A 103 -51.62 9.67 -10.79
N ARG A 104 -51.80 8.61 -11.59
CA ARG A 104 -52.06 8.74 -13.02
C ARG A 104 -53.39 9.49 -13.14
N PRO A 105 -53.45 10.64 -13.82
CA PRO A 105 -54.73 11.27 -14.10
C PRO A 105 -55.60 10.30 -14.92
N SER A 106 -56.80 10.03 -14.42
CA SER A 106 -57.82 9.18 -15.04
C SER A 106 -58.22 9.75 -16.41
N PRO A 107 -58.35 8.93 -17.47
CA PRO A 107 -58.79 9.44 -18.76
C PRO A 107 -60.27 9.79 -18.69
N SER A 108 -60.58 11.08 -18.87
CA SER A 108 -61.94 11.60 -18.95
C SER A 108 -62.66 10.99 -20.16
N HIS A 109 -63.84 10.41 -19.92
CA HIS A 109 -64.76 10.03 -20.98
C HIS A 109 -65.19 11.28 -21.75
N ILE A 110 -64.90 11.31 -23.05
CA ILE A 110 -65.54 12.23 -24.00
C ILE A 110 -66.77 11.50 -24.54
N ALA A 111 -67.92 12.17 -24.42
CA ALA A 111 -69.24 11.78 -24.90
C ALA A 111 -69.34 11.79 -26.43
#